data_AF-A0A368UP03-F1
#
_entry.id   AF-A0A368UP03-F1
#
_cell.length_a   1.000
_cell.length_b   1.000
_cell.length_c   1.000
_cell.angle_alpha   90.00
_cell.angle_beta   90.00
_cell.angle_gamma   90.00
#
_symmetry.space_group_name_H-M   'P 1'
#
loop_
_entity.id
_entity.type
_entity.pdbx_description
1 polymer ?
#
loop_
_entity_poly.entity_id
_entity_poly.type
_entity_poly.pdbx_seq_one_letter_code
_entity_poly.pdbx_strand_id
1 'polypeptide(L)'
;MKWLLMIFASMVISYSPTAKACSFRISGGELIRCGMTKIEVMNKIGNPDMRDRQTIGVNTGFGRGGRSAEAWSYVVKGDIGGEYYLTVLFSGNKVVEIESQQVRR
;
A
#
# COMPACT_ATOMS: atom_id res chain seq x y z
N MET A 1 -40.87 -20.24 -9.46
CA MET A 1 -39.48 -20.59 -9.09
C MET A 1 -38.40 -19.95 -9.97
N LYS A 2 -38.53 -19.90 -11.32
CA LYS A 2 -37.54 -19.27 -12.20
C LYS A 2 -37.25 -17.78 -11.91
N TRP A 3 -38.27 -17.00 -11.52
CA TRP A 3 -38.10 -15.57 -11.19
C TRP A 3 -37.36 -15.33 -9.87
N LEU A 4 -37.56 -16.20 -8.87
CA LEU A 4 -36.81 -16.15 -7.61
C LEU A 4 -35.32 -16.45 -7.84
N LEU A 5 -35.00 -17.39 -8.74
CA LEU A 5 -33.64 -17.68 -9.17
C LEU A 5 -32.97 -16.49 -9.88
N MET A 6 -33.70 -15.73 -10.70
CA MET A 6 -33.17 -14.54 -11.36
C MET A 6 -32.89 -13.40 -10.37
N ILE A 7 -33.76 -13.18 -9.38
CA ILE A 7 -33.57 -12.15 -8.35
C ILE A 7 -32.36 -12.50 -7.48
N PHE A 8 -32.22 -13.78 -7.10
CA PHE A 8 -31.08 -14.23 -6.32
C PHE A 8 -29.75 -14.12 -7.10
N ALA A 9 -29.75 -14.45 -8.40
CA ALA A 9 -28.59 -14.29 -9.26
C ALA A 9 -28.18 -12.81 -9.45
N SER A 10 -29.15 -11.89 -9.51
CA SER A 10 -28.89 -10.44 -9.60
C SER A 10 -28.29 -9.85 -8.31
N MET A 11 -28.60 -10.42 -7.15
CA MET A 11 -28.13 -9.90 -5.86
C MET A 11 -26.67 -10.25 -5.56
N VAL A 12 -26.15 -11.33 -6.14
CA VAL A 12 -24.76 -11.78 -5.95
C VAL A 12 -23.75 -10.91 -6.70
N ILE A 13 -24.15 -10.26 -7.80
CA ILE A 13 -23.23 -9.45 -8.64
C ILE A 13 -22.88 -8.11 -7.98
N SER A 14 -23.69 -7.62 -7.04
CA SER A 14 -23.49 -6.34 -6.36
C SER A 14 -22.39 -6.35 -5.30
N TYR A 15 -21.89 -7.54 -4.89
CA TYR A 15 -20.84 -7.68 -3.89
C TYR A 15 -19.47 -7.86 -4.56
N SER A 16 -19.01 -6.82 -5.26
CA SER A 16 -17.60 -6.74 -5.66
C SER A 16 -16.82 -6.07 -4.54
N PRO A 17 -15.86 -6.73 -3.86
CA PRO A 17 -14.96 -6.04 -2.95
C PRO A 17 -14.19 -4.99 -3.75
N THR A 18 -14.30 -3.72 -3.38
CA THR A 18 -13.47 -2.66 -3.95
C THR A 18 -12.03 -2.95 -3.57
N ALA A 19 -11.23 -3.44 -4.52
CA ALA A 19 -9.80 -3.66 -4.29
C ALA A 19 -9.17 -2.31 -3.91
N LYS A 20 -8.66 -2.18 -2.68
CA LYS A 20 -7.88 -1.01 -2.25
C LYS A 20 -6.67 -0.93 -3.19
N ALA A 21 -6.64 0.06 -4.06
CA ALA A 21 -5.54 0.22 -5.00
C ALA A 21 -4.26 0.53 -4.20
N CYS A 22 -3.30 -0.40 -4.18
CA CYS A 22 -1.99 -0.17 -3.57
C CYS A 22 -1.09 0.61 -4.53
N SER A 23 -1.43 1.87 -4.73
CA SER A 23 -0.65 2.79 -5.55
C SER A 23 -0.95 4.24 -5.21
N PHE A 24 0.05 5.10 -5.35
CA PHE A 24 -0.09 6.54 -5.21
C PHE A 24 0.67 7.25 -6.33
N ARG A 25 0.03 8.23 -6.98
CA ARG A 25 0.66 9.03 -8.04
C ARG A 25 1.12 10.35 -7.45
N ILE A 26 2.43 10.59 -7.53
CA ILE A 26 3.05 11.85 -7.11
C ILE A 26 3.04 12.86 -8.25
N SER A 27 3.15 14.13 -7.90
CA SER A 27 3.25 15.23 -8.85
C SER A 27 4.42 14.99 -9.82
N GLY A 28 4.15 15.17 -11.13
CA GLY A 28 5.08 14.78 -12.19
C GLY A 28 4.73 13.43 -12.85
N GLY A 29 3.60 12.82 -12.47
CA GLY A 29 3.04 11.63 -13.11
C GLY A 29 3.66 10.31 -12.67
N GLU A 30 4.69 10.33 -11.81
CA GLU A 30 5.29 9.09 -11.34
C GLU A 30 4.37 8.33 -10.40
N LEU A 31 4.39 7.00 -10.54
CA LEU A 31 3.56 6.09 -9.75
C LEU A 31 4.43 5.30 -8.78
N ILE A 32 4.06 5.30 -7.50
CA ILE A 32 4.51 4.35 -6.50
C ILE A 32 3.44 3.26 -6.37
N ARG A 33 3.82 1.98 -6.36
CA ARG A 33 2.87 0.86 -6.28
C ARG A 33 3.43 -0.33 -5.50
N CYS A 34 2.54 -1.18 -5.02
CA CYS A 34 2.90 -2.48 -4.46
C CYS A 34 3.83 -3.27 -5.38
N GLY A 35 4.78 -4.01 -4.79
CA GLY A 35 5.78 -4.80 -5.51
C GLY A 35 7.01 -4.03 -5.98
N MET A 36 7.02 -2.69 -5.88
CA MET A 36 8.26 -1.91 -6.04
C MET A 36 9.25 -2.24 -4.94
N THR A 37 10.53 -2.11 -5.26
CA THR A 37 11.64 -2.24 -4.31
C THR A 37 11.90 -0.94 -3.57
N LYS A 38 12.62 -1.02 -2.45
CA LYS A 38 13.07 0.17 -1.72
C LYS A 38 13.84 1.16 -2.61
N ILE A 39 14.72 0.65 -3.47
CA ILE A 39 15.50 1.50 -4.39
C ILE A 39 14.62 2.13 -5.47
N GLU A 40 13.63 1.41 -6.01
CA GLU A 40 12.68 1.98 -6.96
C GLU A 40 11.85 3.09 -6.33
N VAL A 41 11.43 2.94 -5.07
CA VAL A 41 10.73 3.98 -4.32
C VAL A 41 11.64 5.18 -4.11
N MET A 42 12.87 4.99 -3.62
CA MET A 42 13.81 6.10 -3.42
C MET A 42 14.18 6.84 -4.70
N ASN A 43 14.30 6.14 -5.83
CA ASN A 43 14.60 6.76 -7.12
C ASN A 43 13.48 7.69 -7.60
N LYS A 44 12.25 7.48 -7.12
CA LYS A 44 11.06 8.25 -7.51
C LYS A 44 10.75 9.40 -6.58
N ILE A 45 10.70 9.11 -5.28
CA ILE A 45 10.26 10.07 -4.25
C ILE A 45 11.38 10.49 -3.29
N GLY A 46 12.61 10.08 -3.56
CA GLY A 46 13.76 10.43 -2.74
C GLY A 46 13.79 9.71 -1.39
N ASN A 47 14.49 10.32 -0.45
CA ASN A 47 14.59 9.81 0.92
C ASN A 47 13.29 10.09 1.68
N PRO A 48 12.82 9.15 2.52
CA PRO A 48 11.69 9.39 3.41
C PRO A 48 12.07 10.35 4.54
N ASP A 49 11.07 11.09 5.00
CA ASP A 49 11.16 11.97 6.16
C ASP A 49 11.33 11.16 7.45
N MET A 50 10.67 10.00 7.55
CA MET A 50 10.79 9.09 8.68
C MET A 50 10.87 7.63 8.23
N ARG A 51 11.62 6.83 8.97
CA ARG A 51 11.72 5.37 8.80
C ARG A 51 11.46 4.69 10.13
N ASP A 52 10.47 3.80 10.18
CA ASP A 52 10.24 2.89 11.30
C ASP A 52 10.45 1.45 10.84
N ARG A 53 11.13 0.63 11.64
CA ARG A 53 11.40 -0.77 11.33
C ARG A 53 11.05 -1.65 12.51
N GLN A 54 10.06 -2.50 12.32
CA GLN A 54 9.64 -3.49 13.30
C GLN A 54 10.05 -4.88 12.84
N THR A 55 10.79 -5.59 13.69
CA THR A 55 11.23 -6.96 13.40
C THR A 55 10.75 -7.88 14.50
N ILE A 56 9.82 -8.78 14.16
CA ILE A 56 9.39 -9.85 15.06
C ILE A 56 10.28 -11.05 14.79
N GLY A 57 11.17 -11.36 15.72
CA GLY A 57 11.95 -12.60 15.69
C GLY A 57 11.07 -13.78 16.09
N VAL A 58 10.66 -14.61 15.13
CA VAL A 58 9.99 -15.89 15.45
C VAL A 58 11.06 -16.98 15.52
N ASN A 59 11.28 -17.52 16.72
CA ASN A 59 12.10 -18.70 16.91
C ASN A 59 11.24 -19.95 16.71
N THR A 60 11.40 -20.62 15.57
CA THR A 60 10.66 -21.84 15.22
C THR A 60 11.40 -23.13 15.56
N GLY A 61 12.54 -23.07 16.28
CA GLY A 61 13.35 -24.25 16.60
C GLY A 61 14.20 -24.80 15.44
N PHE A 62 13.92 -24.38 14.19
CA PHE A 62 14.65 -24.81 12.99
C PHE A 62 15.58 -23.74 12.39
N GLY A 63 15.78 -22.62 13.10
CA GLY A 63 16.61 -21.51 12.62
C GLY A 63 15.93 -20.69 11.52
N ARG A 64 15.59 -19.45 11.88
CA ARG A 64 15.12 -18.34 11.02
C ARG A 64 13.65 -18.38 10.58
N GLY A 65 12.88 -17.48 11.16
CA GLY A 65 11.55 -17.11 10.69
C GLY A 65 11.10 -15.72 11.14
N GLY A 66 12.00 -14.73 11.18
CA GLY A 66 11.60 -13.37 11.57
C GLY A 66 10.75 -12.67 10.49
N ARG A 67 9.63 -12.05 10.87
CA ARG A 67 8.88 -11.14 9.99
C ARG A 67 9.35 -9.72 10.28
N SER A 68 9.96 -9.07 9.28
CA SER A 68 10.40 -7.66 9.37
C SER A 68 9.51 -6.81 8.48
N ALA A 69 8.83 -5.84 9.09
CA ALA A 69 8.06 -4.81 8.41
C ALA A 69 8.76 -3.46 8.59
N GLU A 70 8.83 -2.67 7.54
CA GLU A 70 9.45 -1.34 7.57
C GLU A 70 8.49 -0.33 6.96
N ALA A 71 8.19 0.75 7.66
CA ALA A 71 7.33 1.83 7.21
C ALA A 71 8.18 3.05 6.91
N TRP A 72 8.02 3.61 5.71
CA TRP A 72 8.64 4.86 5.29
C TRP A 72 7.56 5.92 5.12
N SER A 73 7.74 7.06 5.77
CA SER A 73 6.79 8.17 5.70
C SER A 73 7.38 9.34 4.93
N TYR A 74 6.54 9.97 4.11
CA TYR A 74 6.90 11.08 3.23
C TYR A 74 5.85 12.19 3.30
N VAL A 75 6.26 13.43 3.06
CA VAL A 75 5.41 14.53 2.62
C VAL A 75 5.61 14.73 1.12
N VAL A 76 4.59 14.41 0.32
CA VAL A 76 4.65 14.51 -1.15
C VAL A 76 3.51 15.34 -1.70
N LYS A 77 3.74 15.97 -2.84
CA LYS A 77 2.67 16.58 -3.63
C LYS A 77 1.99 15.50 -4.48
N GLY A 78 0.68 15.37 -4.38
CA GLY A 78 -0.10 14.45 -5.21
C GLY A 78 -0.22 14.95 -6.65
N ASP A 79 -0.35 14.05 -7.61
CA ASP A 79 -0.59 14.42 -9.02
C ASP A 79 -1.94 15.10 -9.23
N ILE A 80 -2.92 14.74 -8.40
CA ILE A 80 -4.24 15.41 -8.32
C ILE A 80 -4.20 16.76 -7.58
N GLY A 81 -3.01 17.24 -7.23
CA GLY A 81 -2.79 18.45 -6.44
C GLY A 81 -2.92 18.22 -4.93
N GLY A 82 -2.38 19.14 -4.14
CA GLY A 82 -2.34 19.06 -2.68
C GLY A 82 -1.14 18.29 -2.12
N GLU A 83 -0.89 18.48 -0.83
CA GLU A 83 0.15 17.78 -0.07
C GLU A 83 -0.45 16.58 0.68
N TYR A 84 0.30 15.48 0.71
CA TYR A 84 -0.09 14.22 1.31
C TYR A 84 1.01 13.69 2.23
N TYR A 85 0.58 13.19 3.39
CA TYR A 85 1.33 12.23 4.17
C TYR A 85 1.21 10.88 3.47
N LEU A 86 2.32 10.34 2.98
CA LEU A 86 2.39 9.06 2.31
C LEU A 86 3.19 8.08 3.17
N THR A 87 2.58 6.98 3.59
CA THR A 87 3.26 5.88 4.28
C THR A 87 3.37 4.70 3.34
N VAL A 88 4.61 4.26 3.08
CA VAL A 88 4.93 3.10 2.26
C VAL A 88 5.42 1.98 3.17
N LEU A 89 4.67 0.88 3.24
CA LEU A 89 5.00 -0.28 4.05
C LEU A 89 5.73 -1.31 3.20
N PHE A 90 6.85 -1.82 3.73
CA PHE A 90 7.69 -2.83 3.12
C PHE A 90 7.66 -4.12 3.92
N SER A 91 7.60 -5.24 3.20
CA SER A 91 7.98 -6.55 3.72
C SER A 91 9.30 -6.95 3.04
N GLY A 92 10.37 -7.06 3.84
CA GLY A 92 11.72 -7.22 3.32
C GLY A 92 12.13 -6.04 2.43
N ASN A 93 12.23 -6.27 1.11
CA ASN A 93 12.60 -5.25 0.13
C ASN A 93 11.41 -4.79 -0.75
N LYS A 94 10.19 -5.25 -0.50
CA LYS A 94 9.05 -5.03 -1.42
C LYS A 94 7.94 -4.24 -0.75
N VAL A 95 7.38 -3.27 -1.47
CA VAL A 95 6.18 -2.53 -1.04
C VAL A 95 5.00 -3.50 -0.97
N VAL A 96 4.33 -3.53 0.18
CA VAL A 96 3.15 -4.36 0.45
C VAL A 96 1.90 -3.55 0.77
N GLU A 97 2.06 -2.30 1.18
CA GLU A 97 0.95 -1.38 1.38
C GLU A 97 1.40 0.07 1.17
N ILE A 98 0.46 0.90 0.72
CA ILE A 98 0.62 2.34 0.60
C ILE A 98 -0.61 2.98 1.20
N GLU A 99 -0.39 3.88 2.15
CA GLU A 99 -1.42 4.70 2.77
C GLU A 99 -1.15 6.17 2.49
N SER A 100 -2.20 6.92 2.19
CA SER A 100 -2.09 8.35 1.92
C SER A 100 -3.17 9.12 2.65
N GLN A 101 -2.78 10.19 3.33
CA GLN A 101 -3.69 11.14 3.97
C GLN A 101 -3.33 12.55 3.51
N GLN A 102 -4.33 13.33 3.06
CA GLN A 102 -4.11 14.71 2.67
C GLN A 102 -3.86 15.57 3.93
N VAL A 103 -2.84 16.44 3.88
CA VAL A 103 -2.34 17.20 5.05
C VAL A 103 -3.39 18.15 5.66
N ARG A 104 -4.30 18.70 4.85
CA ARG A 104 -5.32 19.67 5.26
C ARG A 104 -6.71 19.28 4.77
N ARG A 105 -7.21 18.12 5.21
CA ARG A 105 -8.58 17.70 4.89
C ARG A 105 -9.53 17.98 6.04
#